data_AF-A0A149UT39-F1
#
_entry.id   AF-A0A149UT39-F1
#
_cell.length_a   1.000
_cell.length_b   1.000
_cell.length_c   1.000
_cell.angle_alpha   90.00
_cell.angle_beta   90.00
_cell.angle_gamma   90.00
#
_symmetry.space_group_name_H-M   'P 1'
#
loop_
_entity.id
_entity.type
_entity.pdbx_description
1 polymer ?
#
loop_
_entity_poly.entity_id
_entity_poly.type
_entity_poly.pdbx_seq_one_letter_code
_entity_poly.pdbx_strand_id
1 'polypeptide(L)'
;MRFDWYQATVGISVSAVHAGLKSLPGVSVVRPGKGAGHGYSDGYDAFDCDERLIARAMWGEHQKPNICGSGEHAQLVSGWLRSEYPEHSVSRLDVAHDEDHEGLFDKWLPLVRSCAAQGRVKSGRMVQPDDLNA
;
A
#
# COMPACT_ATOMS: atom_id res chain seq x y z
N MET A 1 3.30 -9.75 -11.62
CA MET A 1 2.73 -8.41 -11.33
C MET A 1 2.02 -8.53 -10.00
N ARG A 2 2.40 -7.72 -9.01
CA ARG A 2 1.91 -7.82 -7.62
C ARG A 2 1.20 -6.53 -7.24
N PHE A 3 0.24 -6.59 -6.32
CA PHE A 3 -0.27 -5.37 -5.71
C PHE A 3 0.78 -4.77 -4.76
N ASP A 4 0.98 -3.46 -4.86
CA ASP A 4 1.76 -2.64 -3.92
C ASP A 4 0.84 -1.80 -3.01
N TRP A 5 -0.42 -1.64 -3.41
CA TRP A 5 -1.49 -1.10 -2.57
C TRP A 5 -2.81 -1.76 -2.93
N TYR A 6 -3.62 -2.08 -1.94
CA TYR A 6 -5.00 -2.51 -2.15
C TYR A 6 -5.90 -1.95 -1.05
N GLN A 7 -6.97 -1.26 -1.46
CA GLN A 7 -7.89 -0.61 -0.54
C GLN A 7 -9.33 -0.74 -1.01
N ALA A 8 -10.21 -1.15 -0.12
CA ALA A 8 -11.61 -1.38 -0.43
C ALA A 8 -12.55 -1.10 0.74
N THR A 9 -13.77 -0.72 0.42
CA THR A 9 -14.88 -0.61 1.38
C THR A 9 -15.66 -1.92 1.43
N VAL A 10 -15.87 -2.44 2.63
CA VAL A 10 -16.57 -3.71 2.88
C VAL A 10 -17.99 -3.48 3.40
N GLY A 11 -18.90 -4.41 3.09
CA GLY A 11 -20.32 -4.32 3.46
C GLY A 11 -20.66 -4.70 4.90
N ILE A 12 -19.67 -4.89 5.78
CA ILE A 12 -19.88 -5.32 7.17
C ILE A 12 -20.03 -4.14 8.14
N SER A 13 -20.54 -4.41 9.34
CA SER A 13 -20.57 -3.43 10.41
C SER A 13 -19.19 -3.18 10.99
N VAL A 14 -18.99 -1.98 11.55
CA VAL A 14 -17.78 -1.62 12.32
C VAL A 14 -17.49 -2.63 13.45
N SER A 15 -18.53 -3.11 14.13
CA SER A 15 -18.39 -4.11 15.21
C SER A 15 -17.81 -5.44 14.74
N ALA A 16 -18.00 -5.81 13.47
CA ALA A 16 -17.48 -7.06 12.90
C ALA A 16 -16.02 -6.93 12.39
N VAL A 17 -15.53 -5.72 12.17
CA VAL A 17 -14.19 -5.46 11.60
C VAL A 17 -13.08 -6.10 12.41
N HIS A 18 -13.13 -5.97 13.74
CA HIS A 18 -12.08 -6.49 14.60
C HIS A 18 -11.95 -8.03 14.48
N ALA A 19 -13.08 -8.73 14.42
CA ALA A 19 -13.09 -10.18 14.19
C ALA A 19 -12.61 -10.52 12.77
N GLY A 20 -13.04 -9.74 11.77
CA GLY A 20 -12.57 -9.86 10.39
C GLY A 20 -11.05 -9.75 10.29
N LEU A 21 -10.45 -8.68 10.83
CA LEU A 21 -9.00 -8.49 10.82
C LEU A 21 -8.24 -9.61 11.52
N LYS A 22 -8.78 -10.18 12.60
CA LYS A 22 -8.18 -11.36 13.27
C LYS A 22 -8.19 -12.63 12.41
N SER A 23 -9.09 -12.73 11.43
CA SER A 23 -9.12 -13.85 10.49
C SER A 23 -8.11 -13.71 9.34
N LEU A 24 -7.52 -12.52 9.17
CA LEU A 24 -6.58 -12.25 8.09
C LEU A 24 -5.28 -13.06 8.34
N PRO A 25 -4.81 -13.87 7.36
CA PRO A 25 -3.66 -14.74 7.58
C PRO A 25 -2.39 -13.96 7.96
N GLY A 26 -1.66 -14.43 8.98
CA GLY A 26 -0.44 -13.77 9.46
C GLY A 26 -0.67 -12.70 10.53
N VAL A 27 -1.92 -12.31 10.81
CA VAL A 27 -2.23 -11.40 11.92
C VAL A 27 -2.03 -12.11 13.26
N SER A 28 -1.22 -11.50 14.11
CA SER A 28 -0.99 -11.90 15.49
C SER A 28 -1.86 -11.10 16.46
N VAL A 29 -1.99 -9.79 16.22
CA VAL A 29 -2.71 -8.87 17.10
C VAL A 29 -3.45 -7.79 16.33
N VAL A 30 -4.63 -7.41 16.83
CA VAL A 30 -5.39 -6.27 16.33
C VAL A 30 -5.53 -5.25 17.45
N ARG A 31 -5.23 -3.97 17.17
CA ARG A 31 -5.23 -2.88 18.15
C ARG A 31 -6.03 -1.69 17.64
N PRO A 32 -6.59 -0.85 18.53
CA PRO A 32 -7.14 0.43 18.12
C PRO A 32 -6.10 1.24 17.33
N GLY A 33 -6.47 1.61 16.11
CA GLY A 33 -5.68 2.46 15.21
C GLY A 33 -6.31 3.84 15.10
N LYS A 34 -5.58 4.77 14.48
CA LYS A 34 -6.12 6.09 14.13
C LYS A 34 -6.70 6.04 12.72
N GLY A 35 -7.78 6.79 12.47
CA GLY A 35 -8.24 7.06 11.12
C GLY A 35 -7.22 7.88 10.31
N ALA A 36 -7.47 8.01 8.99
CA ALA A 36 -6.57 8.68 8.04
C ALA A 36 -7.04 10.08 7.60
N GLY A 37 -7.95 10.72 8.35
CA GLY A 37 -8.61 11.96 7.91
C GLY A 37 -9.72 11.69 6.89
N HIS A 38 -10.21 12.72 6.20
CA HIS A 38 -11.29 12.58 5.19
C HIS A 38 -12.58 11.89 5.69
N GLY A 39 -12.96 12.18 6.94
CA GLY A 39 -14.12 11.57 7.60
C GLY A 39 -13.83 10.21 8.24
N TYR A 40 -12.59 9.71 8.18
CA TYR A 40 -12.15 8.56 8.97
C TYR A 40 -11.52 9.03 10.29
N SER A 41 -12.27 8.90 11.39
CA SER A 41 -11.83 9.25 12.76
C SER A 41 -11.23 8.06 13.50
N ASP A 42 -11.71 6.86 13.20
CA ASP A 42 -11.47 5.65 13.99
C ASP A 42 -10.90 4.55 13.11
N GLY A 43 -10.25 3.57 13.74
CA GLY A 43 -9.69 2.44 13.02
C GLY A 43 -9.23 1.29 13.90
N TYR A 44 -8.87 0.21 13.22
CA TYR A 44 -8.14 -0.91 13.78
C TYR A 44 -6.93 -1.20 12.91
N ASP A 45 -5.82 -1.50 13.56
CA ASP A 45 -4.56 -1.89 12.95
C ASP A 45 -4.28 -3.35 13.28
N ALA A 46 -4.00 -4.16 12.25
CA ALA A 46 -3.67 -5.56 12.36
C ALA A 46 -2.19 -5.77 12.10
N PHE A 47 -1.49 -6.38 13.06
CA PHE A 47 -0.05 -6.57 13.04
C PHE A 47 0.32 -8.06 13.05
N ASP A 48 1.48 -8.38 12.46
CA ASP A 48 2.09 -9.72 12.55
C ASP A 48 2.84 -9.92 13.88
N CYS A 49 3.57 -11.03 14.02
CA CYS A 49 4.37 -11.33 15.21
C CYS A 49 5.61 -10.42 15.37
N ASP A 50 6.04 -9.76 14.30
CA ASP A 50 7.19 -8.86 14.26
C ASP A 50 6.76 -7.38 14.37
N GLU A 51 5.50 -7.13 14.77
CA GLU A 51 4.89 -5.80 14.92
C GLU A 51 4.82 -5.00 13.61
N ARG A 52 4.80 -5.66 12.46
CA ARG A 52 4.59 -5.02 11.15
C ARG A 52 3.11 -4.88 10.86
N LEU A 53 2.72 -3.73 10.34
CA LEU A 53 1.32 -3.45 9.99
C LEU A 53 0.95 -4.19 8.70
N ILE A 54 0.08 -5.20 8.82
CA ILE A 54 -0.44 -5.95 7.68
C ILE A 54 -1.60 -5.21 7.02
N ALA A 55 -2.56 -4.78 7.84
CA ALA A 55 -3.79 -4.16 7.37
C ALA A 55 -4.28 -3.10 8.34
N ARG A 56 -4.93 -2.08 7.79
CA ARG A 56 -5.65 -1.06 8.56
C ARG A 56 -7.09 -1.02 8.09
N ALA A 57 -8.02 -1.04 9.04
CA ALA A 57 -9.42 -0.73 8.80
C ALA A 57 -9.75 0.63 9.38
N MET A 58 -10.53 1.43 8.66
CA MET A 58 -10.86 2.81 9.01
C MET A 58 -12.35 3.06 8.83
N TRP A 59 -12.93 3.83 9.75
CA TRP A 59 -14.31 4.30 9.68
C TRP A 59 -14.44 5.66 10.40
N GLY A 60 -15.65 6.20 10.46
CA GLY A 60 -15.93 7.47 11.12
C GLY A 60 -17.29 7.97 10.68
N GLU A 61 -17.32 9.08 9.94
CA GLU A 61 -18.53 9.57 9.25
C GLU A 61 -19.09 8.53 8.26
N HIS A 62 -18.22 7.66 7.76
CA HIS A 62 -18.58 6.56 6.88
C HIS A 62 -19.07 5.34 7.68
N GLN A 63 -20.29 4.90 7.39
CA GLN A 63 -20.93 3.76 8.09
C GLN A 63 -20.29 2.41 7.74
N LYS A 64 -19.59 2.33 6.60
CA LYS A 64 -18.95 1.11 6.12
C LYS A 64 -17.43 1.20 6.28
N PRO A 65 -16.78 0.19 6.88
CA PRO A 65 -15.33 0.16 7.05
C PRO A 65 -14.61 0.15 5.70
N ASN A 66 -13.53 0.92 5.61
CA ASN A 66 -12.58 0.88 4.52
C ASN A 66 -11.27 0.22 4.99
N ILE A 67 -10.84 -0.83 4.30
CA ILE A 67 -9.68 -1.65 4.67
C ILE A 67 -8.59 -1.48 3.63
N CYS A 68 -7.35 -1.25 4.06
CA CYS A 68 -6.19 -1.20 3.19
C CYS A 68 -5.03 -2.09 3.65
N GLY A 69 -4.25 -2.54 2.67
CA GLY A 69 -2.91 -3.10 2.82
C GLY A 69 -1.96 -2.44 1.84
N SER A 70 -0.69 -2.32 2.24
CA SER A 70 0.35 -1.60 1.49
C SER A 70 1.64 -2.40 1.41
N GLY A 71 2.47 -2.09 0.41
CA GLY A 71 3.76 -2.75 0.18
C GLY A 71 3.60 -4.26 0.03
N GLU A 72 4.44 -5.00 0.74
CA GLU A 72 4.46 -6.47 0.72
C GLU A 72 3.14 -7.12 1.15
N HIS A 73 2.35 -6.44 1.99
CA HIS A 73 1.09 -6.98 2.50
C HIS A 73 -0.11 -6.71 1.58
N ALA A 74 0.00 -5.81 0.59
CA ALA A 74 -1.10 -5.47 -0.30
C ALA A 74 -1.65 -6.70 -1.04
N GLN A 75 -0.76 -7.60 -1.49
CA GLN A 75 -1.16 -8.83 -2.14
C GLN A 75 -1.98 -9.75 -1.21
N LEU A 76 -1.54 -9.91 0.03
CA LEU A 76 -2.22 -10.72 1.05
C LEU A 76 -3.60 -10.14 1.39
N VAL A 77 -3.67 -8.84 1.63
CA VAL A 77 -4.93 -8.14 1.95
C VAL A 77 -5.92 -8.24 0.78
N SER A 78 -5.45 -8.11 -0.47
CA SER A 78 -6.31 -8.26 -1.64
C SER A 78 -6.92 -9.66 -1.76
N GLY A 79 -6.13 -10.70 -1.46
CA GLY A 79 -6.58 -12.10 -1.50
C GLY A 79 -7.65 -12.37 -0.44
N TRP A 80 -7.39 -11.91 0.79
CA TRP A 80 -8.34 -12.03 1.89
C TRP A 80 -9.64 -11.26 1.62
N LEU A 81 -9.58 -10.01 1.15
CA LEU A 81 -10.79 -9.22 0.82
C LEU A 81 -11.63 -9.88 -0.28
N ARG A 82 -10.99 -10.44 -1.31
CA ARG A 82 -11.68 -11.14 -2.41
C ARG A 82 -12.30 -12.47 -1.97
N SER A 83 -11.71 -13.14 -0.98
CA SER A 83 -12.26 -14.37 -0.39
C SER A 83 -13.43 -14.08 0.55
N GLU A 84 -13.20 -13.25 1.56
CA GLU A 84 -14.14 -13.08 2.68
C GLU A 84 -15.23 -12.05 2.39
N TYR A 85 -14.96 -11.08 1.51
CA TYR A 85 -15.89 -10.01 1.18
C TYR A 85 -15.97 -9.82 -0.34
N PRO A 86 -16.38 -10.82 -1.13
CA PRO A 86 -16.33 -10.76 -2.59
C PRO A 86 -17.05 -9.54 -3.19
N GLU A 87 -18.08 -9.02 -2.50
CA GLU A 87 -18.86 -7.83 -2.89
C GLU A 87 -18.25 -6.49 -2.40
N HIS A 88 -16.97 -6.47 -2.01
CA HIS A 88 -16.29 -5.24 -1.60
C HIS A 88 -16.13 -4.27 -2.78
N SER A 89 -16.14 -2.97 -2.48
CA SER A 89 -15.89 -1.93 -3.49
C SER A 89 -14.47 -1.43 -3.38
N VAL A 90 -13.65 -1.70 -4.40
CA VAL A 90 -12.25 -1.26 -4.46
C VAL A 90 -12.19 0.24 -4.72
N SER A 91 -11.53 0.98 -3.83
CA SER A 91 -11.37 2.43 -3.94
C SER A 91 -9.97 2.84 -4.43
N ARG A 92 -8.95 1.98 -4.22
CA ARG A 92 -7.60 2.17 -4.77
C ARG A 92 -6.90 0.81 -4.93
N LEU A 93 -6.19 0.66 -6.05
CA LEU A 93 -5.24 -0.42 -6.25
C LEU A 93 -4.01 0.13 -6.98
N ASP A 94 -2.84 -0.31 -6.57
CA ASP A 94 -1.57 0.01 -7.21
C ASP A 94 -0.88 -1.33 -7.53
N VAL A 95 -0.35 -1.48 -8.75
CA VAL A 95 0.39 -2.68 -9.18
C VAL A 95 1.85 -2.34 -9.42
N ALA A 96 2.73 -3.25 -8.99
CA ALA A 96 4.17 -3.16 -9.20
C ALA A 96 4.64 -4.21 -10.21
N HIS A 97 5.58 -3.77 -11.04
CA HIS A 97 6.42 -4.59 -11.89
C HIS A 97 7.88 -4.33 -11.51
N ASP A 98 8.55 -5.37 -11.04
CA ASP A 98 9.95 -5.30 -10.62
C ASP A 98 10.84 -5.79 -11.77
N GLU A 99 11.86 -4.99 -12.12
CA GLU A 99 12.89 -5.32 -13.10
C GLU A 99 14.26 -5.20 -12.42
N ASP A 100 15.14 -6.19 -12.57
CA ASP A 100 16.49 -6.22 -11.98
C ASP A 100 17.56 -6.80 -12.93
N HIS A 101 17.59 -6.33 -14.18
CA HIS A 101 18.55 -6.83 -15.16
C HIS A 101 19.61 -5.77 -15.54
N GLU A 102 20.74 -6.24 -16.07
CA GLU A 102 21.81 -5.38 -16.59
C GLU A 102 21.27 -4.43 -17.69
N GLY A 103 21.77 -3.19 -17.70
CA GLY A 103 21.34 -2.15 -18.64
C GLY A 103 19.99 -1.48 -18.31
N LEU A 104 19.32 -1.87 -17.22
CA LEU A 104 18.06 -1.25 -16.81
C LEU A 104 18.21 0.25 -16.50
N PHE A 105 19.28 0.64 -15.82
CA PHE A 105 19.58 2.05 -15.53
C PHE A 105 19.75 2.86 -16.82
N ASP A 106 20.54 2.35 -17.77
CA ASP A 106 20.79 3.00 -19.06
C ASP A 106 19.53 3.12 -19.91
N LYS A 107 18.62 2.14 -19.80
CA LYS A 107 17.28 2.17 -20.43
C LYS A 107 16.43 3.32 -19.87
N TRP A 108 16.39 3.53 -18.56
CA TRP A 108 15.49 4.51 -17.92
C TRP A 108 16.09 5.92 -17.81
N LEU A 109 17.41 6.05 -17.68
CA LEU A 109 18.08 7.33 -17.44
C LEU A 109 17.74 8.42 -18.48
N PRO A 110 17.71 8.15 -19.81
CA PRO A 110 17.35 9.16 -20.80
C PRO A 110 15.92 9.68 -20.62
N LEU A 111 14.98 8.80 -20.28
CA LEU A 111 13.58 9.17 -20.03
C LEU A 111 13.46 10.07 -18.80
N VAL A 112 14.08 9.67 -17.68
CA VAL A 112 14.07 10.44 -16.43
C VAL A 112 14.69 11.83 -16.63
N ARG A 113 15.81 11.92 -17.37
CA ARG A 113 16.45 13.21 -17.71
C ARG A 113 15.53 14.11 -18.54
N SER A 114 14.80 13.54 -19.50
CA SER A 114 13.85 14.30 -20.32
C SER A 114 12.72 14.89 -19.47
N CYS A 115 12.13 14.09 -18.57
CA CYS A 115 11.12 14.57 -17.63
C CYS A 115 11.65 15.65 -16.68
N ALA A 116 12.87 15.48 -16.15
CA ALA A 116 13.49 16.47 -15.27
C ALA A 116 13.71 17.83 -15.96
N ALA A 117 14.16 17.81 -17.22
CA ALA A 117 14.32 19.01 -18.03
C ALA A 117 12.99 19.73 -18.26
N GLN A 118 11.92 18.99 -18.61
CA GLN A 118 10.57 19.55 -18.79
C GLN A 118 10.03 20.14 -17.48
N GLY A 119 10.25 19.45 -16.36
CA GLY A 119 9.85 19.90 -15.03
C GLY A 119 10.69 21.04 -14.45
N ARG A 120 11.73 21.50 -15.17
CA ARG A 120 12.71 22.49 -14.69
C ARG A 120 13.31 22.11 -13.33
N VAL A 121 13.40 20.82 -13.05
CA VAL A 121 14.03 20.32 -11.84
C VAL A 121 15.52 20.65 -11.96
N LYS A 122 16.09 21.34 -10.96
CA LYS A 122 17.52 21.62 -10.93
C LYS A 122 18.28 20.31 -10.79
N SER A 123 18.71 19.74 -11.91
CA SER A 123 19.70 18.66 -11.92
C SER A 123 21.07 19.31 -11.68
N GLY A 124 21.43 19.51 -10.43
CA GLY A 124 22.84 19.67 -10.10
C GLY A 124 23.56 18.39 -10.51
N ARG A 125 24.72 18.48 -11.18
CA ARG A 125 25.66 17.35 -11.26
C ARG A 125 26.07 17.03 -9.83
N MET A 126 25.39 16.08 -9.19
CA MET A 126 25.98 15.35 -8.10
C MET A 126 26.81 14.27 -8.78
N VAL A 127 28.10 14.56 -8.98
CA VAL A 127 29.08 13.56 -9.40
C VAL A 127 29.01 12.47 -8.34
N GLN A 128 28.45 11.32 -8.69
CA GLN A 128 28.49 10.16 -7.81
C GLN A 128 29.93 9.61 -7.84
N PRO A 129 30.42 8.97 -6.76
CA PRO A 129 31.76 8.40 -6.73
C PRO A 129 32.08 7.50 -7.93
N ASP A 130 31.05 6.89 -8.52
CA ASP A 130 31.15 5.95 -9.63
C ASP A 130 31.28 6.65 -11.01
N ASP A 131 31.00 7.96 -11.10
CA ASP A 131 31.13 8.76 -12.33
C ASP A 131 32.60 9.12 -12.66
N LEU A 132 33.56 8.80 -11.78
CA LEU A 132 34.96 9.20 -11.91
C LEU A 132 35.85 8.16 -12.63
N ASN A 133 35.30 7.00 -12.99
CA ASN A 133 36.05 5.89 -13.61
C ASN A 133 35.50 5.44 -14.98
N ALA A 134 34.71 6.29 -15.66
CA ALA A 134 34.25 6.08 -17.04
C ALA A 134 35.01 6.93 -18.05
#